data_AF-A0A1A8CHZ9-F1
#
_entry.id   AF-A0A1A8CHZ9-F1
#
_cell.length_a   1.000
_cell.length_b   1.000
_cell.length_c   1.000
_cell.angle_alpha   90.00
_cell.angle_beta   90.00
_cell.angle_gamma   90.00
#
_symmetry.space_group_name_H-M   'P 1'
#
loop_
_entity.id
_entity.type
_entity.pdbx_description
1 polymer ?
#
loop_
_entity_poly.entity_id
_entity_poly.type
_entity_poly.pdbx_seq_one_letter_code
_entity_poly.pdbx_strand_id
1 'polypeptide(L)'
;KEVMFLGEIEEILDVIEPSQFIRIQEPLFKQIAACISSPHFQVAERALYFWNNEYILSLIEENCQVILPLVFATLYRVSKEHWNQTIVSLIYNVLKTFMEMNSKLFDDLTASYKVEKQKEMKRERERAELWRGLEEYQERRVQMLTEAARNQRNLQERGERGDPLSPSSPHSDQPEPKPSGANSGAGESAT
;
A
#
# COMPACT_ATOMS: atom_id res chain seq x y z
N LYS A 1 -20.96 -4.28 -25.16
CA LYS A 1 -22.21 -4.90 -24.65
C LYS A 1 -22.78 -4.12 -23.47
N GLU A 2 -21.98 -3.74 -22.48
CA GLU A 2 -22.45 -2.93 -21.33
C GLU A 2 -23.19 -1.65 -21.72
N VAL A 3 -22.67 -0.89 -22.70
CA VAL A 3 -23.34 0.33 -23.21
C VAL A 3 -24.72 0.04 -23.81
N MET A 4 -24.92 -1.11 -24.45
CA MET A 4 -26.22 -1.52 -25.00
C MET A 4 -27.20 -1.87 -23.88
N PHE A 5 -26.75 -2.62 -22.86
CA PHE A 5 -27.58 -2.92 -21.70
C PHE A 5 -28.01 -1.68 -20.93
N LEU A 6 -27.13 -0.68 -20.79
CA LEU A 6 -27.51 0.60 -20.18
C LEU A 6 -28.59 1.33 -21.00
N GLY A 7 -28.57 1.19 -22.32
CA GLY A 7 -29.65 1.68 -23.18
C GLY A 7 -30.98 0.99 -22.94
N GLU A 8 -30.98 -0.35 -22.93
CA GLU A 8 -32.20 -1.13 -22.65
C GLU A 8 -32.75 -0.85 -21.24
N ILE A 9 -31.89 -0.65 -20.25
CA ILE A 9 -32.30 -0.28 -18.89
C ILE A 9 -33.00 1.08 -18.90
N GLU A 10 -32.46 2.08 -19.61
CA GLU A 10 -33.10 3.39 -19.72
C GLU A 10 -34.50 3.27 -20.35
N GLU A 11 -34.63 2.54 -21.46
CA GLU A 11 -35.93 2.31 -22.12
C GLU A 11 -36.95 1.63 -21.19
N ILE A 12 -36.51 0.71 -20.33
CA ILE A 12 -37.37 0.08 -19.31
C ILE A 12 -37.76 1.09 -18.23
N LEU A 13 -36.82 1.92 -17.78
CA LEU A 13 -37.07 2.93 -16.76
C LEU A 13 -38.00 4.04 -17.25
N ASP A 14 -38.05 4.33 -18.55
CA ASP A 14 -39.00 5.32 -19.11
C ASP A 14 -40.47 4.93 -18.95
N VAL A 15 -40.76 3.65 -18.81
CA VAL A 15 -42.13 3.12 -18.67
C VAL A 15 -42.38 2.46 -17.31
N ILE A 16 -41.39 2.45 -16.41
CA ILE A 16 -41.52 1.81 -15.10
C ILE A 16 -42.45 2.64 -14.21
N GLU A 17 -43.35 1.98 -13.48
CA GLU A 17 -44.12 2.67 -12.44
C GLU A 17 -43.26 2.93 -11.19
N PRO A 18 -43.48 4.03 -10.46
CA PRO A 18 -42.73 4.33 -9.24
C PRO A 18 -42.75 3.19 -8.20
N SER A 19 -43.88 2.50 -8.08
CA SER A 19 -44.05 1.35 -7.17
C SER A 19 -43.13 0.18 -7.53
N GLN A 20 -42.88 -0.06 -8.83
CA GLN A 20 -41.97 -1.10 -9.30
C GLN A 20 -40.52 -0.66 -9.16
N PHE A 21 -40.24 0.62 -9.42
CA PHE A 21 -38.90 1.19 -9.26
C PHE A 21 -38.35 1.01 -7.84
N ILE A 22 -39.18 1.25 -6.81
CA ILE A 22 -38.79 1.06 -5.40
C ILE A 22 -38.26 -0.35 -5.10
N ARG A 23 -38.76 -1.37 -5.82
CA ARG A 23 -38.36 -2.77 -5.62
C ARG A 23 -36.98 -3.08 -6.19
N ILE A 24 -36.52 -2.31 -7.19
CA ILE A 24 -35.28 -2.57 -7.92
C ILE A 24 -34.21 -1.50 -7.74
N GLN A 25 -34.55 -0.33 -7.18
CA GLN A 25 -33.65 0.82 -7.11
C GLN A 25 -32.31 0.50 -6.43
N GLU A 26 -32.29 -0.28 -5.36
CA GLU A 26 -31.05 -0.60 -4.66
C GLU A 26 -30.07 -1.43 -5.50
N PRO A 27 -30.43 -2.63 -6.01
CA PRO A 27 -29.53 -3.41 -6.85
C PRO A 27 -29.19 -2.69 -8.16
N LEU A 28 -30.14 -1.95 -8.74
CA LEU A 28 -29.92 -1.16 -9.94
C LEU A 28 -28.86 -0.08 -9.72
N PHE A 29 -29.00 0.76 -8.70
CA PHE A 29 -28.07 1.87 -8.47
C PHE A 29 -26.72 1.42 -7.93
N LYS A 30 -26.64 0.26 -7.26
CA LYS A 30 -25.36 -0.42 -6.99
C LYS A 30 -24.62 -0.77 -8.29
N GLN A 31 -25.34 -1.27 -9.29
CA GLN A 31 -24.76 -1.58 -10.60
C GLN A 31 -24.41 -0.32 -11.40
N ILE A 32 -25.27 0.71 -11.39
CA ILE A 32 -24.98 2.01 -12.02
C ILE A 32 -23.72 2.62 -11.40
N ALA A 33 -23.55 2.57 -10.08
CA ALA A 33 -22.33 3.01 -9.41
C ALA A 33 -21.09 2.27 -9.96
N ALA A 34 -21.16 0.94 -10.11
CA ALA A 34 -20.07 0.16 -10.70
C ALA A 34 -19.76 0.62 -12.14
N CYS A 35 -20.77 0.86 -12.96
CA CYS A 35 -20.60 1.39 -14.33
C CYS A 35 -19.95 2.78 -14.36
N ILE A 36 -20.33 3.69 -13.46
CA ILE A 36 -19.71 5.02 -13.32
C ILE A 36 -18.23 4.91 -12.96
N SER A 37 -17.86 3.91 -12.14
CA SER A 37 -16.46 3.67 -11.77
C SER A 37 -15.63 2.96 -12.85
N SER A 38 -16.24 2.59 -13.98
CA SER A 38 -15.56 1.87 -15.05
C SER A 38 -14.43 2.72 -15.64
N PRO A 39 -13.24 2.14 -15.89
CA PRO A 39 -12.17 2.84 -16.58
C PRO A 39 -12.50 3.11 -18.06
N HIS A 40 -13.50 2.41 -18.61
CA HIS A 40 -13.93 2.56 -19.99
C HIS A 40 -14.90 3.74 -20.12
N PHE A 41 -14.42 4.87 -20.66
CA PHE A 41 -15.17 6.14 -20.63
C PHE A 41 -16.58 6.04 -21.22
N GLN A 42 -16.81 5.28 -22.30
CA GLN A 42 -18.15 5.14 -22.89
C GLN A 42 -19.17 4.50 -21.94
N VAL A 43 -18.72 3.62 -21.05
CA VAL A 43 -19.60 2.96 -20.06
C VAL A 43 -19.95 3.95 -18.95
N ALA A 44 -18.94 4.67 -18.43
CA ALA A 44 -19.15 5.68 -17.41
C ALA A 44 -20.03 6.84 -17.91
N GLU A 45 -19.75 7.34 -19.12
CA GLU A 45 -20.55 8.39 -19.77
C GLU A 45 -22.01 7.96 -19.93
N ARG A 46 -22.23 6.76 -20.49
CA ARG A 46 -23.58 6.26 -20.74
C ARG A 46 -24.40 6.12 -19.46
N ALA A 47 -23.77 5.71 -18.37
CA ALA A 47 -24.40 5.59 -17.06
C ALA A 47 -24.75 6.97 -16.46
N LEU A 48 -23.87 7.97 -16.62
CA LEU A 48 -24.10 9.33 -16.12
C LEU A 48 -25.24 10.05 -16.86
N TYR A 49 -25.53 9.68 -18.11
CA TYR A 49 -26.66 10.24 -18.86
C TYR A 49 -28.04 9.86 -18.33
N PHE A 50 -28.14 8.92 -17.38
CA PHE A 50 -29.42 8.64 -16.70
C PHE A 50 -29.96 9.88 -15.97
N TRP A 51 -29.07 10.77 -15.49
CA TRP A 51 -29.46 12.03 -14.85
C TRP A 51 -29.97 13.10 -15.83
N ASN A 52 -29.85 12.89 -17.15
CA ASN A 52 -30.39 13.81 -18.15
C ASN A 52 -31.84 13.47 -18.52
N ASN A 53 -32.30 12.27 -18.19
CA ASN A 53 -33.66 11.84 -18.44
C ASN A 53 -34.56 12.36 -17.30
N GLU A 54 -35.52 13.22 -17.64
CA GLU A 54 -36.36 13.90 -16.64
C GLU A 54 -37.21 12.92 -15.81
N TYR A 55 -37.66 11.82 -16.39
CA TYR A 55 -38.46 10.83 -15.68
C TYR A 55 -37.61 10.00 -14.72
N ILE A 56 -36.44 9.56 -15.17
CA ILE A 56 -35.49 8.87 -14.27
C ILE A 56 -35.06 9.81 -13.15
N LEU A 57 -34.82 11.09 -13.46
CA LEU A 57 -34.43 12.08 -12.47
C LEU A 57 -35.51 12.30 -11.42
N SER A 58 -36.79 12.34 -11.78
CA SER A 58 -37.89 12.47 -10.82
C SER A 58 -38.00 11.23 -9.92
N LEU A 59 -37.84 10.03 -10.47
CA LEU A 59 -37.77 8.79 -9.68
C LEU A 59 -36.61 8.82 -8.67
N ILE A 60 -35.45 9.35 -9.09
CA ILE A 60 -34.28 9.54 -8.22
C ILE A 60 -34.59 10.55 -7.11
N GLU A 61 -35.24 11.66 -7.44
CA GLU A 61 -35.59 12.72 -6.49
C GLU A 61 -36.50 12.20 -5.37
N GLU A 62 -37.58 11.49 -5.75
CA GLU A 62 -38.54 10.89 -4.81
C GLU A 62 -37.87 9.86 -3.86
N ASN A 63 -36.80 9.22 -4.32
CA ASN A 63 -36.10 8.16 -3.60
C ASN A 63 -34.67 8.54 -3.18
N CYS A 64 -34.36 9.83 -3.12
CA CYS A 64 -32.99 10.34 -2.94
C CYS A 64 -32.33 9.82 -1.65
N GLN A 65 -33.10 9.62 -0.58
CA GLN A 65 -32.63 9.08 0.70
C GLN A 65 -32.03 7.67 0.59
N VAL A 66 -32.46 6.88 -0.40
CA VAL A 66 -31.96 5.52 -0.65
C VAL A 66 -30.86 5.56 -1.72
N ILE A 67 -31.09 6.29 -2.81
CA ILE A 67 -30.21 6.27 -3.98
C ILE A 67 -28.89 7.00 -3.71
N LEU A 68 -28.93 8.19 -3.12
CA LEU A 68 -27.75 9.02 -2.93
C LEU A 68 -26.66 8.28 -2.12
N PRO A 69 -26.94 7.67 -0.95
CA PRO A 69 -25.94 6.91 -0.21
C PRO A 69 -25.26 5.77 -1.00
N LEU A 70 -25.98 5.14 -1.96
CA LEU A 70 -25.45 4.04 -2.76
C LEU A 70 -24.42 4.49 -3.80
N VAL A 71 -24.65 5.65 -4.42
CA VAL A 71 -23.80 6.16 -5.50
C VAL A 71 -22.75 7.17 -5.02
N PHE A 72 -22.98 7.81 -3.87
CA PHE A 72 -22.19 8.96 -3.40
C PHE A 72 -20.69 8.65 -3.33
N ALA A 73 -20.30 7.57 -2.64
CA ALA A 73 -18.90 7.22 -2.46
C ALA A 73 -18.19 7.05 -3.80
N THR A 74 -18.87 6.43 -4.77
CA THR A 74 -18.35 6.24 -6.12
C THR A 74 -18.21 7.56 -6.87
N LEU A 75 -19.27 8.37 -6.95
CA LEU A 75 -19.23 9.68 -7.61
C LEU A 75 -18.13 10.57 -7.01
N TYR A 76 -18.04 10.63 -5.68
CA TYR A 76 -17.09 11.48 -4.98
C TYR A 76 -15.64 11.02 -5.10
N ARG A 77 -15.40 9.72 -5.27
CA ARG A 77 -14.08 9.16 -5.57
C ARG A 77 -13.69 9.44 -7.03
N VAL A 78 -14.57 9.09 -7.96
CA VAL A 78 -14.30 9.18 -9.41
C VAL A 78 -14.13 10.64 -9.85
N SER A 79 -14.82 11.61 -9.24
CA SER A 79 -14.62 13.04 -9.51
C SER A 79 -13.19 13.55 -9.27
N LYS A 80 -12.38 12.81 -8.50
CA LYS A 80 -10.99 13.17 -8.17
C LYS A 80 -9.95 12.35 -8.90
N GLU A 81 -10.32 11.14 -9.33
CA GLU A 81 -9.39 10.12 -9.81
C GLU A 81 -9.55 9.81 -11.30
N HIS A 82 -10.66 10.20 -11.93
CA HIS A 82 -10.92 9.85 -13.32
C HIS A 82 -10.04 10.65 -14.29
N TRP A 83 -9.44 9.95 -15.26
CA TRP A 83 -8.48 10.53 -16.21
C TRP A 83 -9.16 11.44 -17.27
N ASN A 84 -10.39 11.11 -17.67
CA ASN A 84 -11.14 11.85 -18.68
C ASN A 84 -11.90 13.03 -18.04
N GLN A 85 -11.57 14.26 -18.45
CA GLN A 85 -12.16 15.50 -17.93
C GLN A 85 -13.65 15.66 -18.24
N THR A 86 -14.14 15.12 -19.35
CA THR A 86 -15.58 15.15 -19.68
C THR A 86 -16.38 14.35 -18.66
N ILE A 87 -15.90 13.16 -18.30
CA ILE A 87 -16.53 12.33 -17.27
C ILE A 87 -16.51 13.04 -15.91
N VAL A 88 -15.39 13.66 -15.56
CA VAL A 88 -15.26 14.46 -14.33
C VAL A 88 -16.31 15.59 -14.30
N SER A 89 -16.50 16.31 -15.41
CA SER A 89 -17.52 17.36 -15.54
C SER A 89 -18.94 16.82 -15.35
N LEU A 90 -19.28 15.69 -16.00
CA LEU A 90 -20.58 15.02 -15.84
C LEU A 90 -20.83 14.60 -14.39
N ILE A 91 -19.82 14.06 -13.71
CA ILE A 91 -19.92 13.70 -12.29
C ILE A 91 -20.18 14.93 -11.42
N TYR A 92 -19.51 16.05 -11.68
CA TYR A 92 -19.78 17.28 -10.92
C TYR A 92 -21.20 17.79 -11.12
N ASN A 93 -21.75 17.68 -12.34
CA ASN A 93 -23.15 17.99 -12.59
C ASN A 93 -24.07 17.10 -11.75
N VAL A 94 -23.86 15.78 -11.77
CA VAL A 94 -24.64 14.82 -10.96
C VAL A 94 -24.52 15.11 -9.46
N LEU A 95 -23.31 15.38 -8.95
CA LEU A 95 -23.10 15.74 -7.54
C LEU A 95 -23.82 17.03 -7.17
N LYS A 96 -23.82 18.03 -8.05
CA LYS A 96 -24.54 19.29 -7.85
C LYS A 96 -26.05 19.04 -7.79
N THR A 97 -26.60 18.25 -8.71
CA THR A 97 -28.02 17.86 -8.71
C THR A 97 -28.42 17.18 -7.39
N PHE A 98 -27.60 16.25 -6.89
CA PHE A 98 -27.88 15.62 -5.59
C PHE A 98 -27.81 16.59 -4.40
N MET A 99 -26.90 17.56 -4.44
CA MET A 99 -26.83 18.61 -3.43
C MET A 99 -28.06 19.52 -3.46
N GLU A 100 -28.59 19.83 -4.63
CA GLU A 100 -29.84 20.60 -4.80
C GLU A 100 -31.06 19.82 -4.30
N MET A 101 -31.10 18.50 -4.54
CA MET A 101 -32.18 17.62 -4.04
C MET A 101 -32.18 17.45 -2.52
N ASN A 102 -31.00 17.22 -1.91
CA ASN A 102 -30.91 17.02 -0.47
C ASN A 102 -29.54 17.43 0.09
N SER A 103 -29.36 18.73 0.32
CA SER A 103 -28.11 19.30 0.83
C SER A 103 -27.67 18.70 2.16
N LYS A 104 -28.61 18.49 3.09
CA LYS A 104 -28.32 17.91 4.41
C LYS A 104 -27.73 16.50 4.29
N LEU A 105 -28.40 15.61 3.56
CA LEU A 105 -27.91 14.24 3.36
C LEU A 105 -26.57 14.24 2.61
N PHE A 106 -26.41 15.12 1.62
CA PHE A 106 -25.16 15.27 0.88
C PHE A 106 -23.99 15.68 1.81
N ASP A 107 -24.22 16.63 2.72
CA ASP A 107 -23.22 17.07 3.69
C ASP A 107 -22.87 15.97 4.69
N ASP A 108 -23.87 15.24 5.21
CA ASP A 108 -23.69 14.12 6.13
C ASP A 108 -22.86 12.98 5.49
N LEU A 109 -23.14 12.65 4.22
CA LEU A 109 -22.37 11.68 3.44
C LEU A 109 -20.96 12.17 3.13
N THR A 110 -20.79 13.46 2.83
CA THR A 110 -19.47 14.07 2.62
C THR A 110 -18.61 13.98 3.88
N ALA A 111 -19.18 14.28 5.05
CA ALA A 111 -18.50 14.16 6.33
C ALA A 111 -18.12 12.70 6.62
N SER A 112 -19.07 11.78 6.46
CA SER A 112 -18.86 10.34 6.68
C SER A 112 -17.78 9.77 5.77
N TYR A 113 -17.76 10.15 4.49
CA TYR A 113 -16.75 9.72 3.52
C TYR A 113 -15.34 10.18 3.92
N LYS A 114 -15.18 11.43 4.39
CA LYS A 114 -13.89 11.94 4.85
C LYS A 114 -13.36 11.14 6.05
N VAL A 115 -14.24 10.80 6.99
CA VAL A 115 -13.89 9.99 8.18
C VAL A 115 -13.47 8.58 7.77
N GLU A 116 -14.25 7.90 6.92
CA GLU A 116 -13.90 6.54 6.50
C GLU A 116 -12.60 6.52 5.68
N LYS A 117 -12.38 7.51 4.81
CA LYS A 117 -11.11 7.64 4.06
C LYS A 117 -9.90 7.83 4.99
N GLN A 118 -10.03 8.63 6.05
CA GLN A 118 -8.96 8.79 7.05
C GLN A 118 -8.70 7.49 7.81
N LYS A 119 -9.75 6.78 8.19
CA LYS A 119 -9.66 5.49 8.87
C LYS A 119 -9.01 4.42 7.98
N GLU A 120 -9.33 4.40 6.70
CA GLU A 120 -8.70 3.52 5.71
C GLU A 120 -7.20 3.81 5.57
N MET A 121 -6.81 5.07 5.37
CA MET A 121 -5.39 5.46 5.32
C MET A 121 -4.62 5.07 6.59
N LYS A 122 -5.25 5.19 7.77
CA LYS A 122 -4.65 4.76 9.03
C LYS A 122 -4.45 3.25 9.06
N ARG A 123 -5.46 2.46 8.68
CA ARG A 123 -5.38 0.99 8.59
C ARG A 123 -4.28 0.54 7.61
N GLU A 124 -4.14 1.22 6.48
CA GLU A 124 -3.09 0.94 5.51
C GLU A 124 -1.70 1.24 6.05
N ARG A 125 -1.53 2.37 6.77
CA ARG A 125 -0.26 2.71 7.41
C ARG A 125 0.13 1.69 8.48
N GLU A 126 -0.79 1.33 9.36
CA GLU A 126 -0.56 0.30 10.39
C GLU A 126 -0.17 -1.04 9.75
N ARG A 127 -0.83 -1.41 8.64
CA ARG A 127 -0.49 -2.62 7.87
C ARG A 127 0.92 -2.52 7.28
N ALA A 128 1.29 -1.39 6.68
CA ALA A 128 2.62 -1.20 6.10
C ALA A 128 3.73 -1.23 7.17
N GLU A 129 3.47 -0.66 8.35
CA GLU A 129 4.40 -0.72 9.49
C GLU A 129 4.59 -2.15 9.99
N LEU A 130 3.52 -2.93 10.09
CA LEU A 130 3.60 -4.34 10.46
C LEU A 130 4.42 -5.15 9.43
N TRP A 131 4.16 -4.97 8.13
CA TRP A 131 4.92 -5.63 7.07
C TRP A 131 6.41 -5.29 7.11
N ARG A 132 6.75 -4.01 7.27
CA ARG A 132 8.16 -3.58 7.42
C ARG A 132 8.83 -4.22 8.63
N GLY A 133 8.14 -4.29 9.77
CA GLY A 133 8.66 -4.96 10.96
C GLY A 133 8.92 -6.45 10.76
N LEU A 134 8.05 -7.14 9.99
CA LEU A 134 8.24 -8.55 9.62
C LEU A 134 9.43 -8.74 8.68
N GLU A 135 9.58 -7.88 7.68
CA GLU A 135 10.72 -7.90 6.74
C GLU A 135 12.04 -7.71 7.49
N GLU A 136 12.14 -6.67 8.34
CA GLU A 136 13.34 -6.43 9.14
C GLU A 136 13.65 -7.59 10.10
N TYR A 137 12.63 -8.20 10.72
CA TYR A 137 12.82 -9.36 11.58
C TYR A 137 13.36 -10.56 10.80
N GLN A 138 12.81 -10.81 9.61
CA GLN A 138 13.28 -11.86 8.73
C GLN A 138 14.73 -11.62 8.29
N GLU A 139 15.09 -10.40 7.89
CA GLU A 139 16.45 -10.02 7.51
C GLU A 139 17.44 -10.22 8.66
N ARG A 140 17.13 -9.70 9.86
CA ARG A 140 17.97 -9.91 11.06
C ARG A 140 18.19 -11.39 11.34
N ARG A 141 17.13 -12.21 11.25
CA ARG A 141 17.22 -13.65 11.47
C ARG A 141 18.12 -14.32 10.42
N VAL A 142 18.00 -13.96 9.15
CA VAL A 142 18.85 -14.51 8.08
C VAL A 142 20.31 -14.10 8.27
N GLN A 143 20.58 -12.83 8.63
CA GLN A 143 21.93 -12.35 8.92
C GLN A 143 22.56 -13.13 10.07
N MET A 144 21.85 -13.29 11.20
CA MET A 144 22.33 -14.05 12.36
C MET A 144 22.65 -15.52 12.00
N LEU A 145 21.79 -16.19 11.22
CA LEU A 145 22.04 -17.57 10.79
C LEU A 145 23.25 -17.66 9.86
N THR A 146 23.42 -16.68 8.97
CA THR A 146 24.56 -16.62 8.04
C THR A 146 25.88 -16.40 8.78
N GLU A 147 25.90 -15.48 9.75
CA GLU A 147 27.06 -15.24 10.61
C GLU A 147 27.41 -16.45 11.47
N ALA A 148 26.40 -17.10 12.07
CA ALA A 148 26.61 -18.32 12.84
C ALA A 148 27.23 -19.44 12.00
N ALA A 149 26.74 -19.65 10.76
CA ALA A 149 27.29 -20.63 9.83
C ALA A 149 28.74 -20.29 9.42
N ARG A 150 29.04 -19.01 9.20
CA ARG A 150 30.40 -18.54 8.91
C ARG A 150 31.35 -18.79 10.08
N ASN A 151 30.92 -18.47 11.30
CA ASN A 151 31.72 -18.67 12.52
C ASN A 151 32.01 -20.15 12.79
N GLN A 152 31.03 -21.03 12.55
CA GLN A 152 31.24 -22.49 12.64
C GLN A 152 32.29 -22.99 11.64
N ARG A 153 32.23 -22.53 10.38
CA ARG A 153 33.22 -22.87 9.36
C ARG A 153 34.63 -22.44 9.76
N ASN A 154 34.80 -21.22 10.25
CA ASN A 154 36.09 -20.71 10.73
C ASN A 154 36.64 -21.54 11.91
N LEU A 155 35.79 -22.03 12.82
CA LEU A 155 36.20 -22.90 13.93
C LEU A 155 36.68 -24.27 13.44
N GLN A 156 36.00 -24.86 12.47
CA GLN A 156 36.41 -26.15 11.88
C GLN A 156 37.77 -26.03 11.18
N GLU A 157 37.98 -24.99 10.36
CA GLU A 157 39.25 -24.73 9.68
C GLU A 157 40.42 -24.44 10.65
N ARG A 158 40.12 -23.97 11.86
CA ARG A 158 41.12 -23.69 12.91
C ARG A 158 41.42 -24.93 13.75
N GLY A 159 40.44 -25.83 13.93
CA GLY A 159 40.62 -27.15 14.53
C GLY A 159 41.42 -28.11 13.62
N GLU A 160 41.28 -27.99 12.30
CA GLU A 160 42.09 -28.75 11.33
C GLU A 160 43.52 -28.21 11.21
N ARG A 161 43.76 -26.93 11.54
CA ARG A 161 45.10 -26.30 11.62
C ARG A 161 45.73 -26.38 13.02
N GLY A 162 45.45 -27.45 13.77
CA GLY A 162 46.16 -27.75 15.01
C GLY A 162 47.65 -28.01 14.75
N ASP A 163 48.49 -26.99 14.94
CA ASP A 163 49.93 -27.15 15.06
C ASP A 163 50.26 -28.10 16.24
N PRO A 164 51.15 -29.09 16.07
CA PRO A 164 51.64 -29.88 17.17
C PRO A 164 52.62 -29.05 18.01
N LEU A 165 52.14 -28.50 19.13
CA LEU A 165 53.00 -28.01 20.20
C LEU A 165 53.73 -29.21 20.83
N SER A 166 54.99 -29.42 20.41
CA SER A 166 55.94 -30.28 21.11
C SER A 166 56.53 -29.51 22.30
N PRO A 167 56.52 -30.03 23.54
CA PRO A 167 57.24 -29.42 24.64
C PRO A 167 58.70 -29.89 24.60
N SER A 168 59.58 -29.09 24.02
CA SER A 168 61.04 -29.31 24.12
C SER A 168 61.51 -28.83 25.50
N SER A 169 61.79 -29.77 26.40
CA SER A 169 62.49 -29.51 27.66
C SER A 169 63.96 -29.08 27.41
N PRO A 170 64.58 -28.32 28.33
CA PRO A 170 65.89 -27.71 28.11
C PRO A 170 67.01 -28.71 28.32
N HIS A 171 67.80 -29.00 27.28
CA HIS A 171 69.06 -29.72 27.43
C HIS A 171 70.19 -28.73 27.68
N SER A 172 70.83 -28.92 28.83
CA SER A 172 72.05 -28.25 29.27
C SER A 172 73.23 -28.63 28.39
N ASP A 173 73.99 -27.66 27.92
CA ASP A 173 75.40 -27.85 27.57
C ASP A 173 76.20 -26.63 28.08
N GLN A 174 77.10 -26.92 29.01
CA GLN A 174 78.06 -25.99 29.59
C GLN A 174 79.17 -25.64 28.58
N PRO A 175 79.81 -24.46 28.72
CA PRO A 175 80.90 -24.03 27.86
C PRO A 175 82.29 -24.26 28.49
N GLU A 176 83.30 -24.60 27.68
CA GLU A 176 84.72 -24.49 28.04
C GLU A 176 85.59 -24.25 26.78
N PRO A 177 86.81 -23.66 26.87
CA PRO A 177 87.17 -22.42 27.54
C PRO A 177 88.00 -21.46 26.63
N LYS A 178 88.38 -20.30 27.18
CA LYS A 178 89.04 -19.11 26.55
C LYS A 178 90.40 -19.36 25.86
N PRO A 179 90.96 -18.35 25.15
CA PRO A 179 91.95 -17.50 25.84
C PRO A 179 91.86 -15.98 25.58
N SER A 180 92.59 -15.31 26.46
CA SER A 180 92.85 -13.88 26.69
C SER A 180 93.24 -13.01 25.49
N GLY A 181 92.92 -11.71 25.57
CA GLY A 181 93.48 -10.65 24.72
C GLY A 181 93.06 -9.25 25.17
N ALA A 182 94.01 -8.47 25.67
CA ALA A 182 93.98 -7.12 26.25
C ALA A 182 93.19 -6.04 25.46
N ASN A 183 92.45 -5.13 26.13
CA ASN A 183 92.81 -3.72 26.45
C ASN A 183 93.11 -2.88 25.18
N SER A 184 92.56 -1.69 24.90
CA SER A 184 92.38 -0.49 25.75
C SER A 184 91.78 0.66 24.90
N GLY A 185 91.22 1.69 25.54
CA GLY A 185 91.00 3.05 24.98
C GLY A 185 89.51 3.45 24.95
N ALA A 186 88.97 4.15 25.96
CA ALA A 186 89.07 5.61 26.18
C ALA A 186 88.60 6.41 24.96
N GLY A 187 87.66 7.34 25.02
CA GLY A 187 86.85 7.92 26.08
C GLY A 187 85.99 9.03 25.45
N GLU A 188 85.00 9.53 26.22
CA GLU A 188 84.49 10.92 26.21
C GLU A 188 83.87 11.48 24.89
N SER A 189 82.79 12.26 24.87
CA SER A 189 82.13 13.05 25.90
C SER A 189 80.74 13.52 25.42
N ALA A 190 79.97 14.02 26.38
CA ALA A 190 78.64 14.61 26.27
C ALA A 190 78.54 15.80 25.29
N THR A 191 77.40 15.99 24.64
CA THR A 191 76.30 16.88 25.07
C THR A 191 75.08 16.72 24.18
#